data_AF-A0A935ZMK9-F1
#
_entry.id   AF-A0A935ZMK9-F1
#
_cell.length_a   1.000
_cell.length_b   1.000
_cell.length_c   1.000
_cell.angle_alpha   90.00
_cell.angle_beta   90.00
_cell.angle_gamma   90.00
#
_symmetry.space_group_name_H-M   'P 1'
#
loop_
_entity.id
_entity.type
_entity.pdbx_description
1 polymer ?
#
loop_
_entity_poly.entity_id
_entity_poly.type
_entity_poly.pdbx_seq_one_letter_code
_entity_poly.pdbx_strand_id
1 'polypeptide(L)'
;MSADALVPAETVALLDGTGQPRLTEAVLAAVAELGLSGPRHDLTAEVFAPCQGCFECWTDHPGTCKANDAANGVMRDVIGAELVLWTTRIRFGCWGPTAKAALDKSIGLLSPFFATVERETHHRRRYDRYPRWGVVAVVPPGTGDDERQLFRQLVARNAINVHSDRHAVVFVEENASVEEIRTSVRDALVQLRAGAPLPFAAQAAFAPRDPASGVPLDPARARHAVLWVGSAKAHGTSSSESLGRAMIERLAARGWTTEVAHVAKLVRLRRSQSSELVETLARADLIVLASPVYVDSLPALVLAGLARLADAPLGSRPPALLPIVQAGFPELAHTVLALEVLATAARRIGLPWAGHLALGGGGVIGGRPLDTLGGRVSHQTAALDAAADELDAGAPVSPATSARFARTFIGAGVYRVLGDLGWIGIEIRHGSLTKLWQRPFDDAAG
;
A
#
# COMPACT_ATOMS: atom_id res chain seq x y z
N MET A 1 32.00 -43.23 -10.29
CA MET A 1 32.21 -41.80 -10.01
C MET A 1 31.01 -41.05 -10.54
N SER A 2 29.99 -40.87 -9.68
CA SER A 2 28.86 -39.98 -9.98
C SER A 2 29.31 -38.59 -9.62
N ALA A 3 29.40 -37.69 -10.60
CA ALA A 3 29.56 -36.28 -10.32
C ALA A 3 28.24 -35.81 -9.69
N ASP A 4 28.23 -35.65 -8.37
CA ASP A 4 27.27 -34.78 -7.70
C ASP A 4 27.45 -33.40 -8.34
N ALA A 5 26.63 -33.10 -9.35
CA ALA A 5 26.41 -31.73 -9.76
C ALA A 5 25.84 -31.04 -8.52
N LEU A 6 26.70 -30.33 -7.78
CA LEU A 6 26.29 -29.42 -6.72
C LEU A 6 25.16 -28.57 -7.30
N VAL A 7 23.93 -28.84 -6.85
CA VAL A 7 22.82 -27.92 -7.08
C VAL A 7 23.32 -26.57 -6.56
N PRO A 8 23.32 -25.50 -7.38
CA PRO A 8 23.80 -24.21 -6.93
C PRO A 8 23.13 -23.85 -5.60
N ALA A 9 23.92 -23.39 -4.62
CA ALA A 9 23.37 -22.97 -3.35
C ALA A 9 22.38 -21.83 -3.60
N GLU A 10 21.11 -22.07 -3.27
CA GLU A 10 20.05 -21.13 -3.58
C GLU A 10 20.21 -19.85 -2.75
N THR A 11 20.13 -18.69 -3.41
CA THR A 11 20.37 -17.39 -2.75
C THR A 11 19.10 -16.80 -2.13
N VAL A 12 19.25 -16.16 -0.97
CA VAL A 12 18.15 -15.48 -0.26
C VAL A 12 18.48 -14.04 0.12
N ALA A 13 17.57 -13.11 -0.16
CA ALA A 13 17.58 -11.78 0.42
C ALA A 13 16.65 -11.74 1.66
N LEU A 14 17.23 -11.54 2.84
CA LEU A 14 16.50 -11.47 4.10
C LEU A 14 16.17 -10.02 4.46
N LEU A 15 14.88 -9.68 4.55
CA LEU A 15 14.41 -8.32 4.81
C LEU A 15 13.71 -8.26 6.17
N ASP A 16 14.46 -7.90 7.21
CA ASP A 16 13.97 -7.88 8.59
C ASP A 16 13.26 -6.57 8.92
N GLY A 17 11.92 -6.57 8.83
CA GLY A 17 11.08 -5.42 9.14
C GLY A 17 10.70 -5.30 10.61
N THR A 18 11.14 -6.25 11.46
CA THR A 18 10.75 -6.33 12.87
C THR A 18 11.84 -5.89 13.83
N GLY A 19 13.10 -6.16 13.52
CA GLY A 19 14.24 -5.95 14.40
C GLY A 19 14.17 -6.74 15.71
N GLN A 20 13.38 -7.83 15.78
CA GLN A 20 13.22 -8.63 16.99
C GLN A 20 14.30 -9.74 17.05
N PRO A 21 15.25 -9.70 18.01
CA PRO A 21 16.39 -10.63 18.03
C PRO A 21 16.00 -12.11 18.01
N ARG A 22 14.94 -12.47 18.76
CA ARG A 22 14.42 -13.84 18.82
C ARG A 22 13.89 -14.34 17.46
N LEU A 23 13.17 -13.49 16.73
CA LEU A 23 12.68 -13.81 15.40
C LEU A 23 13.84 -13.94 14.41
N THR A 24 14.75 -12.97 14.45
CA THR A 24 15.95 -12.95 13.62
C THR A 24 16.76 -14.24 13.81
N GLU A 25 17.02 -14.66 15.05
CA GLU A 25 17.75 -15.88 15.36
C GLU A 25 17.08 -17.12 14.75
N ALA A 26 15.78 -17.29 14.95
CA ALA A 26 15.02 -18.42 14.42
C ALA A 26 15.00 -18.45 12.88
N VAL A 27 14.83 -17.29 12.24
CA VAL A 27 14.83 -17.16 10.78
C VAL A 27 16.21 -17.50 10.20
N LEU A 28 17.28 -16.98 10.80
CA LEU A 28 18.65 -17.27 10.36
C LEU A 28 18.99 -18.76 10.51
N ALA A 29 18.54 -19.39 11.61
CA ALA A 29 18.72 -20.82 11.81
C ALA A 29 17.99 -21.65 10.74
N ALA A 30 16.73 -21.30 10.42
CA ALA A 30 15.95 -21.99 9.38
C ALA A 30 16.56 -21.83 7.98
N VAL A 31 17.06 -20.63 7.66
CA VAL A 31 17.75 -20.34 6.40
C VAL A 31 19.05 -21.16 6.28
N ALA A 32 19.85 -21.19 7.33
CA ALA A 32 21.10 -21.95 7.36
C ALA A 32 20.87 -23.48 7.26
N GLU A 33 19.83 -24.00 7.91
CA GLU A 33 19.44 -25.43 7.84
C GLU A 33 19.13 -25.87 6.41
N LEU A 34 18.59 -24.96 5.59
CA LEU A 34 18.25 -25.23 4.19
C LEU A 34 19.39 -24.96 3.21
N GLY A 35 20.58 -24.57 3.69
CA GLY A 35 21.75 -24.24 2.87
C GLY A 35 21.59 -22.94 2.07
N LEU A 36 20.65 -22.08 2.48
CA LEU A 36 20.39 -20.79 1.85
C LEU A 36 21.38 -19.75 2.40
N SER A 37 21.85 -18.85 1.54
CA SER A 37 22.73 -17.75 1.95
C SER A 37 22.51 -16.51 1.10
N GLY A 38 22.85 -15.34 1.64
CA GLY A 38 22.71 -14.08 0.92
C GLY A 38 22.62 -12.87 1.86
N PRO A 39 22.34 -11.68 1.31
CA PRO A 39 22.32 -10.45 2.06
C PRO A 39 21.17 -10.41 3.07
N ARG A 40 21.42 -9.73 4.20
CA ARG A 40 20.41 -9.41 5.21
C ARG A 40 20.33 -7.90 5.39
N HIS A 41 19.10 -7.39 5.32
CA HIS A 41 18.75 -6.02 5.61
C HIS A 41 17.98 -5.94 6.93
N ASP A 42 18.50 -5.16 7.89
CA ASP A 42 17.74 -4.74 9.07
C ASP A 42 17.01 -3.44 8.72
N LEU A 43 15.76 -3.56 8.27
CA LEU A 43 14.99 -2.43 7.80
C LEU A 43 14.66 -1.43 8.93
N THR A 44 14.79 -1.83 10.21
CA THR A 44 14.57 -0.96 11.37
C THR A 44 15.78 -0.04 11.63
N ALA A 45 16.98 -0.54 11.31
CA ALA A 45 18.23 0.18 11.41
C ALA A 45 18.49 1.07 10.18
N GLU A 46 18.05 0.62 9.01
CA GLU A 46 18.18 1.32 7.73
C GLU A 46 17.28 2.57 7.63
N VAL A 47 17.63 3.47 6.70
CA VAL A 47 16.92 4.74 6.49
C VAL A 47 16.10 4.66 5.21
N PHE A 48 14.79 4.88 5.35
CA PHE A 48 13.84 4.99 4.25
C PHE A 48 13.11 6.33 4.28
N ALA A 49 13.35 7.17 3.28
CA ALA A 49 12.47 8.27 2.93
C ALA A 49 11.13 7.72 2.42
N PRO A 50 9.98 8.32 2.77
CA PRO A 50 8.69 7.88 2.24
C PRO A 50 8.62 7.92 0.72
N CYS A 51 8.00 6.91 0.10
CA CYS A 51 7.78 6.92 -1.34
C CYS A 51 6.82 8.05 -1.74
N GLN A 52 7.30 8.96 -2.57
CA GLN A 52 6.51 10.09 -3.05
C GLN A 52 5.65 9.72 -4.28
N GLY A 53 5.82 8.53 -4.88
CA GLY A 53 5.16 8.22 -6.16
C GLY A 53 5.49 9.25 -7.26
N CYS A 54 6.73 9.75 -7.26
CA CYS A 54 7.23 10.73 -8.24
C CYS A 54 7.55 10.09 -9.59
N PHE A 55 7.70 8.76 -9.64
CA PHE A 55 8.04 7.98 -10.84
C PHE A 55 9.41 8.28 -11.47
N GLU A 56 10.25 9.05 -10.78
CA GLU A 56 11.63 9.30 -11.22
C GLU A 56 12.49 8.02 -11.21
N CYS A 57 12.08 6.98 -10.49
CA CYS A 57 12.66 5.64 -10.58
C CYS A 57 12.40 4.94 -11.93
N TRP A 58 11.58 5.52 -12.80
CA TRP A 58 11.41 5.07 -14.18
C TRP A 58 12.05 6.02 -15.19
N THR A 59 12.03 7.32 -14.91
CA THR A 59 12.53 8.36 -15.82
C THR A 59 13.98 8.72 -15.49
N ASP A 60 14.21 9.55 -14.47
CA ASP A 60 15.50 10.22 -14.27
C ASP A 60 16.55 9.29 -13.64
N HIS A 61 16.09 8.31 -12.86
CA HIS A 61 16.88 7.31 -12.14
C HIS A 61 16.34 5.89 -12.40
N PRO A 62 16.39 5.35 -13.62
CA PRO A 62 15.78 4.07 -13.95
C PRO A 62 16.19 2.96 -12.99
N GLY A 63 15.21 2.27 -12.42
CA GLY A 63 15.38 1.18 -11.46
C GLY A 63 15.84 1.58 -10.05
N THR A 64 16.13 2.86 -9.79
CA THR A 64 16.66 3.36 -8.51
C THR A 64 15.85 4.53 -7.97
N CYS A 65 15.75 4.65 -6.65
CA CYS A 65 15.08 5.76 -5.98
C CYS A 65 15.99 6.99 -5.94
N LYS A 66 15.46 8.15 -6.38
CA LYS A 66 16.13 9.45 -6.29
C LYS A 66 16.52 9.87 -4.87
N ALA A 67 15.81 9.35 -3.86
CA ALA A 67 16.11 9.63 -2.46
C ALA A 67 17.48 9.09 -2.05
N ASN A 68 18.04 8.18 -2.85
CA ASN A 68 19.34 7.54 -2.66
C ASN A 68 19.54 7.01 -1.24
N ASP A 69 18.54 6.28 -0.76
CA ASP A 69 18.51 5.68 0.56
C ASP A 69 18.61 4.14 0.48
N ALA A 70 18.42 3.45 1.61
CA ALA A 70 18.66 2.01 1.71
C ALA A 70 17.86 1.17 0.70
N ALA A 71 16.74 1.69 0.20
CA ALA A 71 15.90 1.01 -0.79
C ALA A 71 16.66 0.62 -2.06
N ASN A 72 17.69 1.37 -2.47
CA ASN A 72 18.46 1.02 -3.67
C ASN A 72 19.29 -0.26 -3.47
N GLY A 73 19.89 -0.43 -2.29
CA GLY A 73 20.58 -1.66 -1.91
C GLY A 73 19.60 -2.83 -1.79
N VAL A 74 18.50 -2.62 -1.05
CA VAL A 74 17.43 -3.62 -0.90
C VAL A 74 16.90 -4.09 -2.26
N MET A 75 16.58 -3.17 -3.18
CA MET A 75 16.08 -3.54 -4.50
C MET A 75 17.09 -4.35 -5.33
N ARG A 76 18.38 -3.97 -5.31
CA ARG A 76 19.46 -4.70 -5.96
C ARG A 76 19.57 -6.13 -5.42
N ASP A 77 19.57 -6.28 -4.11
CA ASP A 77 19.75 -7.57 -3.44
C ASP A 77 18.52 -8.47 -3.59
N VAL A 78 17.31 -7.89 -3.60
CA VAL A 78 16.07 -8.61 -3.87
C VAL A 78 16.03 -9.18 -5.28
N ILE A 79 16.36 -8.37 -6.30
CA ILE A 79 16.25 -8.83 -7.69
C ILE A 79 17.36 -9.82 -8.05
N GLY A 80 18.49 -9.78 -7.33
CA GLY A 80 19.57 -10.75 -7.49
C GLY A 80 19.42 -12.05 -6.71
N ALA A 81 18.41 -12.16 -5.84
CA ALA A 81 18.14 -13.38 -5.10
C ALA A 81 17.16 -14.30 -5.84
N GLU A 82 17.24 -15.60 -5.56
CA GLU A 82 16.23 -16.58 -6.00
C GLU A 82 15.00 -16.59 -5.08
N LEU A 83 15.17 -16.18 -3.83
CA LEU A 83 14.13 -16.07 -2.83
C LEU A 83 14.29 -14.76 -2.04
N VAL A 84 13.18 -14.09 -1.75
CA VAL A 84 13.14 -13.00 -0.79
C VAL A 84 12.31 -13.44 0.42
N LEU A 85 12.83 -13.22 1.62
CA LEU A 85 12.11 -13.52 2.86
C LEU A 85 11.95 -12.24 3.69
N TRP A 86 10.73 -11.74 3.73
CA TRP A 86 10.36 -10.59 4.55
C TRP A 86 9.99 -11.03 5.96
N THR A 87 10.36 -10.25 6.97
CA THR A 87 9.71 -10.32 8.29
C THR A 87 8.91 -9.04 8.51
N THR A 88 7.73 -9.16 9.09
CA THR A 88 6.91 -7.99 9.41
C THR A 88 6.00 -8.27 10.59
N ARG A 89 5.81 -7.27 11.45
CA ARG A 89 4.75 -7.31 12.47
C ARG A 89 3.47 -6.76 11.85
N ILE A 90 2.44 -7.59 11.73
CA ILE A 90 1.21 -7.20 11.04
C ILE A 90 0.29 -6.38 11.96
N ARG A 91 -0.51 -5.50 11.35
CA ARG A 91 -1.58 -4.76 12.04
C ARG A 91 -2.69 -4.45 11.03
N PHE A 92 -3.95 -4.63 11.43
CA PHE A 92 -5.13 -4.42 10.57
C PHE A 92 -5.11 -5.27 9.30
N GLY A 93 -4.55 -6.48 9.39
CA GLY A 93 -4.32 -7.35 8.23
C GLY A 93 -3.35 -6.79 7.17
N CYS A 94 -2.44 -5.89 7.56
CA CYS A 94 -1.48 -5.24 6.65
C CYS A 94 -0.03 -5.33 7.15
N TRP A 95 0.90 -5.00 6.26
CA TRP A 95 2.33 -4.83 6.53
C TRP A 95 2.59 -3.83 7.66
N GLY A 96 3.65 -4.07 8.43
CA GLY A 96 4.19 -3.10 9.37
C GLY A 96 4.80 -1.90 8.61
N PRO A 97 4.76 -0.68 9.15
CA PRO A 97 5.22 0.52 8.44
C PRO A 97 6.66 0.45 7.94
N THR A 98 7.57 -0.17 8.71
CA THR A 98 8.98 -0.33 8.33
C THR A 98 9.14 -1.19 7.06
N ALA A 99 8.61 -2.42 7.08
CA ALA A 99 8.62 -3.29 5.91
C ALA A 99 7.90 -2.64 4.72
N LYS A 100 6.76 -1.97 4.98
CA LYS A 100 6.01 -1.27 3.93
C LYS A 100 6.80 -0.12 3.30
N ALA A 101 7.66 0.57 4.04
CA ALA A 101 8.46 1.67 3.50
C ALA A 101 9.48 1.19 2.45
N ALA A 102 10.07 0.01 2.66
CA ALA A 102 10.90 -0.65 1.65
C ALA A 102 10.05 -1.16 0.47
N LEU A 103 8.91 -1.82 0.77
CA LEU A 103 8.01 -2.34 -0.26
C LEU A 103 7.42 -1.24 -1.16
N ASP A 104 7.07 -0.07 -0.61
CA ASP A 104 6.54 1.08 -1.35
C ASP A 104 7.47 1.56 -2.48
N LYS A 105 8.76 1.24 -2.38
CA LYS A 105 9.80 1.64 -3.33
C LYS A 105 10.13 0.57 -4.35
N SER A 106 9.64 -0.66 -4.19
CA SER A 106 9.95 -1.80 -5.07
C SER A 106 9.44 -1.61 -6.50
N ILE A 107 8.61 -0.61 -6.76
CA ILE A 107 8.15 -0.24 -8.10
C ILE A 107 9.31 0.07 -9.08
N GLY A 108 10.49 0.44 -8.56
CA GLY A 108 11.71 0.56 -9.37
C GLY A 108 12.12 -0.76 -10.03
N LEU A 109 11.78 -1.90 -9.42
CA LEU A 109 12.03 -3.23 -9.99
C LEU A 109 11.11 -3.56 -11.18
N LEU A 110 10.17 -2.68 -11.51
CA LEU A 110 9.17 -2.88 -12.56
C LEU A 110 9.38 -1.90 -13.71
N SER A 111 8.88 -2.28 -14.88
CA SER A 111 8.82 -1.39 -16.04
C SER A 111 7.63 -0.43 -15.88
N PRO A 112 7.75 0.84 -16.33
CA PRO A 112 6.61 1.77 -16.33
C PRO A 112 5.46 1.30 -17.23
N PHE A 113 5.74 0.43 -18.20
CA PHE A 113 4.76 -0.04 -19.18
C PHE A 113 3.79 -1.05 -18.61
N PHE A 114 2.57 -1.07 -19.15
CA PHE A 114 1.51 -1.94 -18.68
C PHE A 114 1.45 -3.28 -19.42
N ALA A 115 1.02 -4.31 -18.69
CA ALA A 115 0.67 -5.64 -19.15
C ALA A 115 -0.76 -5.96 -18.69
N THR A 116 -1.38 -6.92 -19.38
CA THR A 116 -2.62 -7.54 -18.90
C THR A 116 -2.26 -8.85 -18.21
N VAL A 117 -2.63 -9.01 -16.96
CA VAL A 117 -2.53 -10.28 -16.22
C VAL A 117 -3.94 -10.63 -15.78
N GLU A 118 -4.51 -11.71 -16.33
CA GLU A 118 -5.84 -12.21 -15.95
C GLU A 118 -6.93 -11.13 -15.92
N ARG A 119 -6.94 -10.30 -16.98
CA ARG A 119 -7.86 -9.17 -17.24
C ARG A 119 -7.61 -7.91 -16.43
N GLU A 120 -6.66 -7.91 -15.50
CA GLU A 120 -6.24 -6.73 -14.75
C GLU A 120 -4.98 -6.10 -15.32
N THR A 121 -4.80 -4.81 -15.06
CA THR A 121 -3.62 -4.07 -15.48
C THR A 121 -2.51 -4.21 -14.44
N HIS A 122 -1.34 -4.64 -14.87
CA HIS A 122 -0.13 -4.68 -14.05
C HIS A 122 1.04 -4.06 -14.80
N HIS A 123 2.14 -3.79 -14.12
CA HIS A 123 3.37 -3.34 -14.78
C HIS A 123 4.11 -4.51 -15.42
N ARG A 124 4.77 -4.29 -16.56
CA ARG A 124 5.65 -5.28 -17.21
C ARG A 124 6.88 -5.54 -16.36
N ARG A 125 7.50 -6.69 -16.62
CA ARG A 125 8.82 -7.03 -16.10
C ARG A 125 9.86 -6.01 -16.57
N ARG A 126 10.72 -5.57 -15.65
CA ARG A 126 11.98 -4.89 -15.97
C ARG A 126 13.11 -5.90 -16.16
N TYR A 127 13.12 -6.96 -15.35
CA TYR A 127 14.14 -8.01 -15.34
C TYR A 127 13.58 -9.35 -15.81
N ASP A 128 14.44 -10.28 -16.22
CA ASP A 128 13.97 -11.56 -16.76
C ASP A 128 13.48 -12.50 -15.66
N ARG A 129 14.12 -12.44 -14.48
CA ARG A 129 13.81 -13.24 -13.29
C ARG A 129 13.40 -12.35 -12.13
N TYR A 130 12.56 -12.93 -11.26
CA TYR A 130 12.09 -12.32 -10.01
C TYR A 130 12.12 -13.39 -8.92
N PRO A 131 12.44 -13.02 -7.66
CA PRO A 131 12.57 -13.96 -6.57
C PRO A 131 11.21 -14.55 -6.17
N ARG A 132 11.24 -15.78 -5.64
CA ARG A 132 10.10 -16.34 -4.91
C ARG A 132 9.83 -15.54 -3.63
N TRP A 133 8.56 -15.32 -3.31
CA TRP A 133 8.15 -14.34 -2.30
C TRP A 133 7.73 -14.95 -0.96
N GLY A 134 8.60 -14.98 0.03
CA GLY A 134 8.32 -15.44 1.39
C GLY A 134 8.03 -14.30 2.37
N VAL A 135 7.07 -14.50 3.29
CA VAL A 135 6.78 -13.55 4.37
C VAL A 135 6.58 -14.28 5.70
N VAL A 136 7.33 -13.87 6.73
CA VAL A 136 7.13 -14.22 8.13
C VAL A 136 6.35 -13.09 8.81
N ALA A 137 5.07 -13.34 9.06
CA ALA A 137 4.15 -12.41 9.70
C ALA A 137 4.11 -12.64 11.21
N VAL A 138 4.70 -11.74 11.98
CA VAL A 138 4.56 -11.72 13.45
C VAL A 138 3.16 -11.22 13.79
N VAL A 139 2.42 -12.02 14.55
CA VAL A 139 1.03 -11.79 14.88
C VAL A 139 0.89 -11.29 16.31
N PRO A 140 0.45 -10.03 16.50
CA PRO A 140 0.19 -9.49 17.83
C PRO A 140 -0.99 -10.18 18.52
N PRO A 141 -1.02 -10.19 19.87
CA PRO A 141 -2.18 -10.64 20.63
C PRO A 141 -3.48 -9.96 20.19
N GLY A 142 -4.56 -10.75 20.15
CA GLY A 142 -5.89 -10.27 19.77
C GLY A 142 -6.08 -10.03 18.27
N THR A 143 -5.13 -10.42 17.40
CA THR A 143 -5.29 -10.42 15.93
C THR A 143 -6.18 -11.58 15.50
N GLY A 144 -7.28 -11.29 14.82
CA GLY A 144 -8.24 -12.30 14.35
C GLY A 144 -7.81 -13.01 13.06
N ASP A 145 -8.49 -14.11 12.74
CA ASP A 145 -8.28 -14.87 11.51
C ASP A 145 -8.64 -14.08 10.25
N ASP A 146 -9.52 -13.09 10.39
CA ASP A 146 -9.86 -12.14 9.35
C ASP A 146 -8.67 -11.28 8.92
N GLU A 147 -7.91 -10.76 9.87
CA GLU A 147 -6.68 -10.01 9.63
C GLU A 147 -5.62 -10.90 8.97
N ARG A 148 -5.49 -12.17 9.42
CA ARG A 148 -4.57 -13.14 8.80
C ARG A 148 -4.95 -13.44 7.36
N GLN A 149 -6.24 -13.65 7.10
CA GLN A 149 -6.71 -13.92 5.75
C GLN A 149 -6.55 -12.71 4.83
N LEU A 150 -6.84 -11.50 5.33
CA LEU A 150 -6.60 -10.26 4.60
C LEU A 150 -5.11 -10.10 4.25
N PHE A 151 -4.22 -10.35 5.21
CA PHE A 151 -2.77 -10.27 4.98
C PHE A 151 -2.28 -11.32 3.97
N ARG A 152 -2.82 -12.54 4.02
CA ARG A 152 -2.52 -13.60 3.04
C ARG A 152 -2.92 -13.17 1.62
N GLN A 153 -4.11 -12.60 1.46
CA GLN A 153 -4.56 -12.06 0.16
C GLN A 153 -3.68 -10.90 -0.31
N LEU A 154 -3.29 -10.01 0.61
CA LEU A 154 -2.41 -8.89 0.30
C LEU A 154 -1.03 -9.36 -0.21
N VAL A 155 -0.42 -10.32 0.48
CA VAL A 155 0.87 -10.90 0.02
C VAL A 155 0.72 -11.57 -1.34
N ALA A 156 -0.38 -12.29 -1.59
CA ALA A 156 -0.63 -12.91 -2.89
C ALA A 156 -0.70 -11.87 -4.03
N ARG A 157 -1.43 -10.77 -3.80
CA ARG A 157 -1.55 -9.66 -4.75
C ARG A 157 -0.23 -8.93 -4.96
N ASN A 158 0.55 -8.75 -3.89
CA ASN A 158 1.89 -8.17 -3.96
C ASN A 158 2.84 -9.03 -4.80
N ALA A 159 2.78 -10.36 -4.66
CA ALA A 159 3.57 -11.31 -5.46
C ALA A 159 3.30 -11.15 -6.97
N ILE A 160 2.04 -10.98 -7.37
CA ILE A 160 1.65 -10.71 -8.77
C ILE A 160 2.30 -9.41 -9.26
N ASN A 161 2.24 -8.34 -8.45
CA ASN A 161 2.83 -7.05 -8.80
C ASN A 161 4.35 -7.10 -9.01
N VAL A 162 5.05 -7.99 -8.32
CA VAL A 162 6.50 -8.20 -8.47
C VAL A 162 6.86 -9.43 -9.31
N HIS A 163 5.92 -9.96 -10.10
CA HIS A 163 6.14 -11.09 -11.01
C HIS A 163 6.67 -12.37 -10.35
N SER A 164 6.49 -12.51 -9.04
CA SER A 164 6.85 -13.73 -8.31
C SER A 164 5.91 -14.86 -8.71
N ASP A 165 6.46 -15.98 -9.15
CA ASP A 165 5.69 -17.16 -9.56
C ASP A 165 5.10 -17.91 -8.36
N ARG A 166 5.69 -17.72 -7.17
CA ARG A 166 5.28 -18.37 -5.92
C ARG A 166 5.33 -17.40 -4.75
N HIS A 167 4.48 -17.63 -3.75
CA HIS A 167 4.57 -16.92 -2.49
C HIS A 167 4.16 -17.80 -1.31
N ALA A 168 4.65 -17.47 -0.12
CA ALA A 168 4.26 -18.11 1.12
C ALA A 168 4.13 -17.08 2.24
N VAL A 169 3.16 -17.28 3.11
CA VAL A 169 3.01 -16.52 4.36
C VAL A 169 2.98 -17.50 5.52
N VAL A 170 3.95 -17.36 6.42
CA VAL A 170 3.94 -18.06 7.71
C VAL A 170 3.55 -17.06 8.79
N PHE A 171 2.59 -17.44 9.62
CA PHE A 171 2.17 -16.64 10.76
C PHE A 171 2.86 -17.19 12.01
N VAL A 172 3.50 -16.32 12.77
CA VAL A 172 4.15 -16.66 14.04
C VAL A 172 3.58 -15.77 15.13
N GLU A 173 3.13 -16.35 16.24
CA GLU A 173 2.61 -15.57 17.36
C GLU A 173 3.74 -14.75 17.99
N GLU A 174 3.42 -13.54 18.46
CA GLU A 174 4.40 -12.64 19.09
C GLU A 174 5.06 -13.22 20.35
N ASN A 175 4.51 -14.29 20.94
CA ASN A 175 5.08 -14.99 22.09
C ASN A 175 5.70 -16.36 21.76
N ALA A 176 5.69 -16.81 20.50
CA ALA A 176 6.22 -18.12 20.10
C ALA A 176 7.72 -18.29 20.44
N SER A 177 8.14 -19.52 20.74
CA SER A 177 9.53 -19.87 21.01
C SER A 177 10.39 -19.83 19.73
N VAL A 178 11.72 -19.75 19.90
CA VAL A 178 12.68 -19.81 18.77
C VAL A 178 12.47 -21.08 17.94
N GLU A 179 12.21 -22.21 18.58
CA GLU A 179 12.04 -23.51 17.93
C GLU A 179 10.75 -23.59 17.09
N GLU A 180 9.64 -23.10 17.62
CA GLU A 180 8.36 -23.03 16.90
C GLU A 180 8.47 -22.12 15.67
N ILE A 181 9.10 -20.96 15.84
CA ILE A 181 9.34 -20.01 14.74
C ILE A 181 10.24 -20.67 13.69
N ARG A 182 11.37 -21.26 14.11
CA ARG A 182 12.34 -21.91 13.20
C ARG A 182 11.66 -23.00 12.38
N THR A 183 10.94 -23.90 13.03
CA THR A 183 10.22 -25.00 12.36
C THR A 183 9.21 -24.47 11.35
N SER A 184 8.38 -23.50 11.75
CA SER A 184 7.36 -22.91 10.87
C SER A 184 7.98 -22.21 9.65
N VAL A 185 9.07 -21.46 9.85
CA VAL A 185 9.79 -20.76 8.77
C VAL A 185 10.43 -21.76 7.82
N ARG A 186 11.11 -22.78 8.36
CA ARG A 186 11.74 -23.84 7.55
C ARG A 186 10.72 -24.55 6.68
N ASP A 187 9.59 -24.98 7.24
CA ASP A 187 8.55 -25.69 6.51
C ASP A 187 7.95 -24.82 5.40
N ALA A 188 7.73 -23.53 5.67
CA ALA A 188 7.27 -22.57 4.67
C ALA A 188 8.29 -22.37 3.53
N LEU A 189 9.59 -22.30 3.85
CA LEU A 189 10.66 -22.21 2.85
C LEU A 189 10.74 -23.47 1.99
N VAL A 190 10.62 -24.67 2.59
CA VAL A 190 10.57 -25.94 1.85
C VAL A 190 9.39 -25.95 0.88
N GLN A 191 8.20 -25.55 1.34
CA GLN A 191 7.01 -25.48 0.48
C GLN A 191 7.18 -24.46 -0.64
N LEU A 192 7.73 -23.27 -0.36
CA LEU A 192 7.99 -22.23 -1.35
C LEU A 192 8.96 -22.72 -2.45
N ARG A 193 9.97 -23.51 -2.07
CA ARG A 193 10.95 -24.10 -2.99
C ARG A 193 10.38 -25.22 -3.86
N ALA A 194 9.48 -26.04 -3.32
CA ALA A 194 8.91 -27.20 -4.01
C ALA A 194 7.60 -26.91 -4.79
N GLY A 195 6.86 -25.85 -4.43
CA GLY A 195 5.50 -25.60 -4.93
C GLY A 195 5.39 -25.37 -6.44
N ALA A 196 4.22 -25.58 -7.03
CA ALA A 196 3.93 -25.16 -8.40
C ALA A 196 3.72 -23.63 -8.48
N PRO A 197 3.85 -23.01 -9.67
CA PRO A 197 3.42 -21.64 -9.87
C PRO A 197 1.97 -21.43 -9.42
N LEU A 198 1.70 -20.27 -8.83
CA LEU A 198 0.39 -19.99 -8.26
C LEU A 198 -0.58 -19.44 -9.31
N PRO A 199 -1.86 -19.87 -9.28
CA PRO A 199 -2.88 -19.27 -10.11
C PRO A 199 -3.15 -17.84 -9.62
N PHE A 200 -3.62 -17.01 -10.54
CA PHE A 200 -4.11 -15.69 -10.19
C PHE A 200 -5.35 -15.78 -9.31
N ALA A 201 -5.39 -14.95 -8.27
CA ALA A 201 -6.56 -14.77 -7.42
C ALA A 201 -7.27 -13.46 -7.78
N ALA A 202 -8.48 -13.57 -8.33
CA ALA A 202 -9.33 -12.42 -8.57
C ALA A 202 -9.77 -11.80 -7.23
N GLN A 203 -9.79 -10.47 -7.18
CA GLN A 203 -10.23 -9.76 -5.98
C GLN A 203 -11.75 -9.60 -6.00
N ALA A 204 -12.41 -10.01 -4.91
CA ALA A 204 -13.83 -9.73 -4.73
C ALA A 204 -14.07 -8.22 -4.63
N ALA A 205 -15.28 -7.77 -4.97
CA ALA A 205 -15.67 -6.39 -4.72
C ALA A 205 -15.62 -6.09 -3.22
N PHE A 206 -15.21 -4.88 -2.86
CA PHE A 206 -15.20 -4.45 -1.46
C PHE A 206 -16.62 -4.44 -0.90
N ALA A 207 -16.80 -5.12 0.23
CA ALA A 207 -18.03 -5.14 0.99
C ALA A 207 -17.66 -5.08 2.49
N PRO A 208 -17.81 -3.92 3.15
CA PRO A 208 -17.42 -3.79 4.55
C PRO A 208 -18.21 -4.78 5.40
N ARG A 209 -17.52 -5.45 6.33
CA ARG A 209 -18.10 -6.47 7.21
C ARG A 209 -19.16 -5.91 8.16
N ASP A 210 -18.99 -4.65 8.56
CA ASP A 210 -19.94 -3.92 9.39
C ASP A 210 -20.70 -2.90 8.55
N PRO A 211 -22.01 -2.70 8.81
CA PRO A 211 -22.78 -1.68 8.12
C PRO A 211 -22.22 -0.29 8.44
N ALA A 212 -22.17 0.55 7.42
CA ALA A 212 -21.76 1.94 7.58
C ALA A 212 -22.67 2.64 8.58
N SER A 213 -22.07 3.31 9.56
CA SER A 213 -22.77 3.96 10.68
C SER A 213 -22.94 5.47 10.49
N GLY A 214 -22.33 6.05 9.44
CA GLY A 214 -22.46 7.46 9.11
C GLY A 214 -21.62 8.36 10.01
N VAL A 215 -22.00 9.64 10.09
CA VAL A 215 -21.33 10.63 10.94
C VAL A 215 -22.18 10.85 12.19
N PRO A 216 -21.65 10.65 13.41
CA PRO A 216 -22.33 11.05 14.62
C PRO A 216 -22.65 12.55 14.59
N LEU A 217 -23.94 12.90 14.75
CA LEU A 217 -24.38 14.29 14.78
C LEU A 217 -24.50 14.79 16.22
N ASP A 218 -23.99 16.00 16.48
CA ASP A 218 -24.26 16.75 17.71
C ASP A 218 -24.80 18.15 17.35
N PRO A 219 -26.12 18.41 17.55
CA PRO A 219 -26.73 19.70 17.24
C PRO A 219 -26.13 20.88 18.03
N ALA A 220 -25.45 20.62 19.14
CA ALA A 220 -24.88 21.65 20.02
C ALA A 220 -23.45 22.07 19.62
N ARG A 221 -22.84 21.44 18.61
CA ARG A 221 -21.44 21.71 18.20
C ARG A 221 -21.35 22.03 16.72
N ALA A 222 -20.51 23.00 16.36
CA ALA A 222 -20.13 23.22 14.97
C ALA A 222 -19.40 21.99 14.43
N ARG A 223 -19.84 21.49 13.27
CA ARG A 223 -19.27 20.30 12.65
C ARG A 223 -17.87 20.56 12.10
N HIS A 224 -16.96 19.61 12.29
CA HIS A 224 -15.57 19.74 11.91
C HIS A 224 -15.07 18.52 11.12
N ALA A 225 -14.52 18.76 9.93
CA ALA A 225 -13.92 17.72 9.10
C ALA A 225 -12.41 17.94 8.92
N VAL A 226 -11.64 16.86 9.04
CA VAL A 226 -10.20 16.85 8.84
C VAL A 226 -9.89 16.06 7.58
N LEU A 227 -9.33 16.73 6.57
CA LEU A 227 -8.72 16.05 5.44
C LEU A 227 -7.35 15.53 5.85
N TRP A 228 -7.25 14.21 6.02
CA TRP A 228 -5.98 13.53 6.21
C TRP A 228 -5.42 13.09 4.86
N VAL A 229 -4.41 13.82 4.35
CA VAL A 229 -3.78 13.52 3.07
C VAL A 229 -2.72 12.42 3.27
N GLY A 230 -2.99 11.24 2.71
CA GLY A 230 -2.12 10.06 2.79
C GLY A 230 -0.97 10.02 1.79
N SER A 231 -0.91 10.96 0.84
CA SER A 231 0.21 11.06 -0.11
C SER A 231 1.42 11.76 0.49
N ALA A 232 2.62 11.27 0.17
CA ALA A 232 3.89 11.92 0.52
C ALA A 232 4.42 12.88 -0.57
N LYS A 233 3.64 13.16 -1.62
CA LYS A 233 3.99 14.15 -2.64
C LYS A 233 4.05 15.56 -2.05
N ALA A 234 4.66 16.49 -2.80
CA ALA A 234 4.58 17.91 -2.50
C ALA A 234 3.11 18.36 -2.39
N HIS A 235 2.85 19.31 -1.51
CA HIS A 235 1.50 19.79 -1.23
C HIS A 235 0.85 20.34 -2.51
N GLY A 236 -0.41 19.99 -2.74
CA GLY A 236 -1.19 20.40 -3.89
C GLY A 236 -0.90 19.62 -5.18
N THR A 237 -0.04 18.59 -5.15
CA THR A 237 0.39 17.88 -6.37
C THR A 237 -0.12 16.44 -6.47
N SER A 238 -0.81 15.92 -5.46
CA SER A 238 -1.33 14.53 -5.46
C SER A 238 -2.80 14.47 -5.81
N SER A 239 -3.20 13.45 -6.59
CA SER A 239 -4.62 13.16 -6.86
C SER A 239 -5.43 12.94 -5.59
N SER A 240 -4.83 12.33 -4.57
CA SER A 240 -5.46 12.13 -3.26
C SER A 240 -5.79 13.46 -2.59
N GLU A 241 -4.88 14.43 -2.61
CA GLU A 241 -5.16 15.77 -2.08
C GLU A 241 -6.24 16.49 -2.90
N SER A 242 -6.22 16.41 -4.23
CA SER A 242 -7.26 17.01 -5.08
C SER A 242 -8.65 16.46 -4.77
N LEU A 243 -8.79 15.13 -4.68
CA LEU A 243 -10.04 14.46 -4.34
C LEU A 243 -10.50 14.81 -2.92
N GLY A 244 -9.58 14.81 -1.96
CA GLY A 244 -9.85 15.15 -0.57
C GLY A 244 -10.29 16.61 -0.40
N ARG A 245 -9.62 17.55 -1.08
CA ARG A 245 -9.98 18.98 -1.08
C ARG A 245 -11.37 19.19 -1.66
N ALA A 246 -11.65 18.58 -2.79
CA ALA A 246 -12.97 18.63 -3.41
C ALA A 246 -14.09 18.13 -2.46
N MET A 247 -13.80 17.14 -1.61
CA MET A 247 -14.75 16.67 -0.59
C MET A 247 -14.93 17.69 0.54
N ILE A 248 -13.86 18.17 1.16
CA ILE A 248 -13.99 19.10 2.29
C ILE A 248 -14.54 20.48 1.88
N GLU A 249 -14.27 20.95 0.67
CA GLU A 249 -14.87 22.19 0.14
C GLU A 249 -16.40 22.08 0.05
N ARG A 250 -16.93 20.90 -0.29
CA ARG A 250 -18.37 20.63 -0.33
C ARG A 250 -18.98 20.56 1.07
N LEU A 251 -18.25 20.02 2.04
CA LEU A 251 -18.66 20.04 3.45
C LEU A 251 -18.66 21.48 3.99
N ALA A 252 -17.63 22.27 3.65
CA ALA A 252 -17.55 23.69 4.03
C ALA A 252 -18.72 24.50 3.46
N ALA A 253 -19.13 24.23 2.22
CA ALA A 253 -20.32 24.84 1.62
C ALA A 253 -21.64 24.49 2.36
N ARG A 254 -21.64 23.44 3.19
CA ARG A 254 -22.75 23.02 4.07
C ARG A 254 -22.55 23.48 5.52
N GLY A 255 -21.61 24.41 5.76
CA GLY A 255 -21.38 25.03 7.06
C GLY A 255 -20.43 24.25 7.98
N TRP A 256 -19.72 23.24 7.47
CA TRP A 256 -18.68 22.57 8.25
C TRP A 256 -17.42 23.43 8.33
N THR A 257 -16.74 23.39 9.47
CA THR A 257 -15.34 23.84 9.55
C THR A 257 -14.43 22.75 9.03
N THR A 258 -13.34 23.13 8.36
CA THR A 258 -12.44 22.16 7.72
C THR A 258 -10.98 22.50 7.92
N GLU A 259 -10.15 21.47 8.06
CA GLU A 259 -8.70 21.61 8.10
C GLU A 259 -8.00 20.50 7.30
N VAL A 260 -6.72 20.72 6.95
CA VAL A 260 -5.93 19.78 6.16
C VAL A 260 -4.70 19.34 6.94
N ALA A 261 -4.55 18.03 7.12
CA ALA A 261 -3.45 17.37 7.81
C ALA A 261 -2.67 16.50 6.81
N HIS A 262 -1.43 16.89 6.49
CA HIS A 262 -0.58 16.09 5.59
C HIS A 262 0.20 15.05 6.37
N VAL A 263 0.03 13.78 6.02
CA VAL A 263 0.72 12.67 6.71
C VAL A 263 2.24 12.84 6.68
N ALA A 264 2.80 13.34 5.58
CA ALA A 264 4.24 13.54 5.42
C ALA A 264 4.84 14.62 6.35
N LYS A 265 4.02 15.52 6.89
CA LYS A 265 4.45 16.50 7.90
C LYS A 265 4.38 15.92 9.32
N LEU A 266 3.29 15.21 9.59
CA LEU A 266 2.91 14.81 10.95
C LEU A 266 3.46 13.43 11.35
N VAL A 267 3.89 12.62 10.37
CA VAL A 267 4.32 11.23 10.58
C VAL A 267 5.77 11.04 10.18
N ARG A 268 6.58 10.50 11.11
CA ARG A 268 7.96 10.06 10.85
C ARG A 268 8.08 8.56 11.15
N LEU A 269 8.49 7.74 10.18
CA LEU A 269 8.50 6.27 10.32
C LEU A 269 9.24 5.77 11.57
N ARG A 270 10.35 6.42 11.95
CA ARG A 270 11.17 6.03 13.11
C ARG A 270 10.67 6.56 14.46
N ARG A 271 9.61 7.37 14.49
CA ARG A 271 9.00 7.84 15.75
C ARG A 271 7.79 6.98 16.08
N SER A 272 7.70 6.51 17.31
CA SER A 272 6.55 5.74 17.78
C SER A 272 5.30 6.61 17.99
N GLN A 273 5.47 7.90 18.29
CA GLN A 273 4.38 8.80 18.63
C GLN A 273 4.23 9.96 17.63
N SER A 274 3.02 10.48 17.51
CA SER A 274 2.71 11.73 16.78
C SER A 274 1.49 12.40 17.41
N SER A 275 1.69 13.06 18.55
CA SER A 275 0.62 13.73 19.30
C SER A 275 -0.13 14.73 18.42
N GLU A 276 0.57 15.54 17.63
CA GLU A 276 -0.06 16.52 16.73
C GLU A 276 -1.02 15.87 15.72
N LEU A 277 -0.67 14.71 15.15
CA LEU A 277 -1.59 13.96 14.28
C LEU A 277 -2.80 13.48 15.07
N VAL A 278 -2.57 12.83 16.22
CA VAL A 278 -3.63 12.24 17.04
C VAL A 278 -4.60 13.30 17.53
N GLU A 279 -4.10 14.41 18.09
CA GLU A 279 -4.90 15.55 18.55
C GLU A 279 -5.71 16.17 17.41
N THR A 280 -5.10 16.26 16.22
CA THR A 280 -5.75 16.77 15.00
C THR A 280 -6.88 15.87 14.53
N LEU A 281 -6.67 14.56 14.49
CA LEU A 281 -7.71 13.63 14.07
C LEU A 281 -8.80 13.46 15.14
N ALA A 282 -8.44 13.43 16.42
CA ALA A 282 -9.37 13.20 17.53
C ALA A 282 -10.36 14.36 17.76
N ARG A 283 -10.03 15.58 17.33
CA ARG A 283 -10.95 16.74 17.41
C ARG A 283 -12.01 16.76 16.30
N ALA A 284 -11.87 15.92 15.28
CA ALA A 284 -12.79 15.88 14.15
C ALA A 284 -14.15 15.26 14.54
N ASP A 285 -15.19 15.60 13.78
CA ASP A 285 -16.39 14.76 13.65
C ASP A 285 -16.22 13.75 12.51
N LEU A 286 -15.47 14.14 11.46
CA LEU A 286 -15.20 13.32 10.29
C LEU A 286 -13.72 13.41 9.88
N ILE A 287 -13.06 12.27 9.80
CA ILE A 287 -11.77 12.11 9.13
C ILE A 287 -12.04 11.73 7.68
N VAL A 288 -11.67 12.61 6.76
CA VAL A 288 -11.60 12.31 5.32
C VAL A 288 -10.19 11.86 5.01
N LEU A 289 -9.94 10.54 4.99
CA LEU A 289 -8.63 10.00 4.62
C LEU A 289 -8.53 9.83 3.12
N ALA A 290 -7.82 10.73 2.44
CA ALA A 290 -7.57 10.61 1.01
C ALA A 290 -6.16 10.04 0.75
N SER A 291 -6.06 8.82 0.20
CA SER A 291 -4.80 8.10 0.06
C SER A 291 -4.63 7.45 -1.31
N PRO A 292 -3.40 7.40 -1.87
CA PRO A 292 -3.10 6.47 -2.95
C PRO A 292 -3.03 5.05 -2.40
N VAL A 293 -3.00 4.06 -3.30
CA VAL A 293 -2.47 2.72 -3.02
C VAL A 293 -1.09 2.57 -3.63
N TYR A 294 -0.18 1.94 -2.90
CA TYR A 294 1.13 1.47 -3.36
C TYR A 294 1.20 -0.03 -3.10
N VAL A 295 1.43 -0.83 -4.14
CA VAL A 295 1.52 -2.29 -4.05
C VAL A 295 0.28 -2.87 -3.32
N ASP A 296 -0.89 -2.60 -3.90
CA ASP A 296 -2.25 -2.97 -3.43
C ASP A 296 -2.68 -2.51 -2.01
N SER A 297 -1.89 -1.68 -1.32
CA SER A 297 -2.24 -1.23 0.04
C SER A 297 -1.82 0.22 0.31
N LEU A 298 -2.14 0.73 1.51
CA LEU A 298 -1.83 2.08 1.95
C LEU A 298 -0.31 2.32 2.02
N PRO A 299 0.16 3.57 1.80
CA PRO A 299 1.55 3.94 2.01
C PRO A 299 1.98 3.75 3.47
N ALA A 300 3.27 3.47 3.68
CA ALA A 300 3.86 3.22 4.99
C ALA A 300 3.53 4.31 6.04
N LEU A 301 3.51 5.58 5.62
CA LEU A 301 3.18 6.69 6.52
C LEU A 301 1.74 6.66 7.02
N VAL A 302 0.79 6.24 6.18
CA VAL A 302 -0.62 6.12 6.58
C VAL A 302 -0.75 4.98 7.58
N LEU A 303 -0.10 3.84 7.34
CA LEU A 303 -0.08 2.71 8.29
C LEU A 303 0.53 3.11 9.64
N ALA A 304 1.62 3.88 9.63
CA ALA A 304 2.20 4.43 10.86
C ALA A 304 1.25 5.41 11.58
N GLY A 305 0.52 6.23 10.83
CA GLY A 305 -0.51 7.12 11.40
C GLY A 305 -1.67 6.36 12.02
N LEU A 306 -2.19 5.33 11.34
CA LEU A 306 -3.28 4.47 11.85
C LEU A 306 -2.85 3.74 13.12
N ALA A 307 -1.62 3.21 13.16
CA ALA A 307 -1.07 2.58 14.35
C ALA A 307 -1.07 3.54 15.55
N ARG A 308 -0.65 4.79 15.35
CA ARG A 308 -0.62 5.80 16.42
C ARG A 308 -2.00 6.23 16.89
N LEU A 309 -2.94 6.36 15.96
CA LEU A 309 -4.32 6.65 16.31
C LEU A 309 -4.93 5.52 17.14
N ALA A 310 -4.60 4.27 16.80
CA ALA A 310 -5.06 3.09 17.51
C ALA A 310 -4.43 2.90 18.90
N ASP A 311 -3.22 3.43 19.12
CA ASP A 311 -2.54 3.39 20.42
C ASP A 311 -2.91 4.59 21.31
N ALA A 312 -3.71 5.54 20.80
CA ALA A 312 -4.13 6.73 21.52
C ALA A 312 -5.48 6.54 22.21
N PRO A 313 -5.70 7.17 23.39
CA PRO A 313 -7.03 7.23 23.99
C PRO A 313 -7.90 8.18 23.17
N LEU A 314 -8.84 7.63 22.39
CA LEU A 314 -9.90 8.43 21.79
C LEU A 314 -10.96 8.76 22.84
N GLY A 315 -11.52 9.97 22.75
CA GLY A 315 -12.61 10.39 23.64
C GLY A 315 -13.88 9.56 23.45
N SER A 316 -14.91 9.82 24.25
CA SER A 316 -16.20 9.10 24.22
C SER A 316 -16.99 9.24 22.92
N ARG A 317 -16.54 10.12 22.01
CA ARG A 317 -17.12 10.35 20.68
C ARG A 317 -16.00 10.33 19.63
N PRO A 318 -15.59 9.14 19.17
CA PRO A 318 -14.58 9.03 18.13
C PRO A 318 -15.09 9.60 16.79
N PRO A 319 -14.20 10.21 15.98
CA PRO A 319 -14.56 10.70 14.66
C PRO A 319 -14.96 9.57 13.72
N ALA A 320 -15.90 9.83 12.82
CA ALA A 320 -16.19 8.91 11.73
C ALA A 320 -15.04 8.90 10.70
N LEU A 321 -14.86 7.79 9.99
CA LEU A 321 -13.87 7.66 8.92
C LEU A 321 -14.55 7.54 7.55
N LEU A 322 -14.19 8.46 6.65
CA LEU A 322 -14.49 8.37 5.22
C LEU A 322 -13.19 8.20 4.43
N PRO A 323 -12.90 7.00 3.91
CA PRO A 323 -11.79 6.82 3.00
C PRO A 323 -12.11 7.26 1.58
N ILE A 324 -11.16 7.95 0.96
CA ILE A 324 -11.09 8.22 -0.48
C ILE A 324 -9.81 7.57 -1.01
N VAL A 325 -9.93 6.39 -1.61
CA VAL A 325 -8.79 5.57 -2.05
C VAL A 325 -8.68 5.58 -3.57
N GLN A 326 -7.50 5.82 -4.11
CA GLN A 326 -7.29 5.79 -5.56
C GLN A 326 -6.07 4.98 -5.99
N ALA A 327 -6.18 4.33 -7.15
CA ALA A 327 -5.13 3.51 -7.76
C ALA A 327 -4.62 4.08 -9.08
N GLY A 328 -3.35 3.82 -9.37
CA GLY A 328 -2.75 4.13 -10.67
C GLY A 328 -3.20 3.20 -11.80
N PHE A 329 -3.71 2.01 -11.47
CA PHE A 329 -4.34 1.09 -12.42
C PHE A 329 -5.84 1.39 -12.56
N PRO A 330 -6.44 1.16 -13.76
CA PRO A 330 -7.82 1.54 -14.04
C PRO A 330 -8.86 0.65 -13.35
N GLU A 331 -8.51 -0.57 -12.96
CA GLU A 331 -9.43 -1.50 -12.31
C GLU A 331 -9.63 -1.15 -10.82
N LEU A 332 -10.89 -1.10 -10.39
CA LEU A 332 -11.24 -0.82 -8.99
C LEU A 332 -10.72 -1.91 -8.02
N ALA A 333 -10.48 -3.12 -8.51
CA ALA A 333 -9.95 -4.24 -7.74
C ALA A 333 -8.67 -3.88 -6.96
N HIS A 334 -7.82 -3.01 -7.52
CA HIS A 334 -6.56 -2.58 -6.90
C HIS A 334 -6.73 -1.70 -5.65
N THR A 335 -7.94 -1.18 -5.38
CA THR A 335 -8.21 -0.40 -4.16
C THR A 335 -8.82 -1.23 -3.03
N VAL A 336 -9.30 -2.44 -3.32
CA VAL A 336 -10.12 -3.23 -2.39
C VAL A 336 -9.35 -3.57 -1.11
N LEU A 337 -8.14 -4.09 -1.22
CA LEU A 337 -7.36 -4.50 -0.05
C LEU A 337 -7.02 -3.31 0.86
N ALA A 338 -6.74 -2.13 0.29
CA ALA A 338 -6.55 -0.92 1.07
C ALA A 338 -7.82 -0.51 1.84
N LEU A 339 -9.01 -0.67 1.24
CA LEU A 339 -10.29 -0.42 1.91
C LEU A 339 -10.56 -1.45 3.02
N GLU A 340 -10.26 -2.73 2.81
CA GLU A 340 -10.39 -3.79 3.82
C GLU A 340 -9.48 -3.52 5.03
N VAL A 341 -8.24 -3.05 4.79
CA VAL A 341 -7.31 -2.63 5.84
C VAL A 341 -7.89 -1.43 6.62
N LEU A 342 -8.48 -0.45 5.93
CA LEU A 342 -9.10 0.71 6.57
C LEU A 342 -10.36 0.35 7.37
N ALA A 343 -11.20 -0.53 6.84
CA ALA A 343 -12.39 -1.02 7.55
C ALA A 343 -11.99 -1.82 8.80
N THR A 344 -10.95 -2.63 8.70
CA THR A 344 -10.36 -3.35 9.84
C THR A 344 -9.78 -2.38 10.87
N ALA A 345 -9.03 -1.36 10.42
CA ALA A 345 -8.50 -0.33 11.30
C ALA A 345 -9.63 0.45 12.00
N ALA A 346 -10.67 0.84 11.28
CA ALA A 346 -11.83 1.54 11.83
C ALA A 346 -12.48 0.73 12.96
N ARG A 347 -12.78 -0.56 12.75
CA ARG A 347 -13.28 -1.45 13.81
C ARG A 347 -12.37 -1.52 15.03
N ARG A 348 -11.07 -1.73 14.79
CA ARG A 348 -10.08 -1.94 15.87
C ARG A 348 -9.88 -0.70 16.71
N ILE A 349 -10.02 0.47 16.11
CA ILE A 349 -9.89 1.78 16.75
C ILE A 349 -11.24 2.24 17.35
N GLY A 350 -12.36 1.73 16.85
CA GLY A 350 -13.71 2.17 17.23
C GLY A 350 -14.19 3.40 16.47
N LEU A 351 -13.71 3.62 15.23
CA LEU A 351 -14.16 4.72 14.37
C LEU A 351 -15.45 4.33 13.64
N PRO A 352 -16.54 5.12 13.74
CA PRO A 352 -17.71 4.95 12.89
C PRO A 352 -17.34 4.97 11.40
N TRP A 353 -17.95 4.10 10.60
CA TRP A 353 -17.65 4.03 9.16
C TRP A 353 -18.63 4.90 8.38
N ALA A 354 -18.13 5.98 7.78
CA ALA A 354 -18.94 6.96 7.05
C ALA A 354 -19.20 6.55 5.59
N GLY A 355 -18.89 5.31 5.21
CA GLY A 355 -18.88 4.85 3.83
C GLY A 355 -17.49 4.99 3.19
N HIS A 356 -17.42 4.91 1.86
CA HIS A 356 -16.14 4.99 1.14
C HIS A 356 -16.31 5.53 -0.28
N LEU A 357 -15.24 6.08 -0.82
CA LEU A 357 -15.12 6.45 -2.23
C LEU A 357 -13.83 5.83 -2.77
N ALA A 358 -13.91 5.17 -3.92
CA ALA A 358 -12.73 4.55 -4.52
C ALA A 358 -12.68 4.70 -6.04
N LEU A 359 -11.48 4.93 -6.58
CA LEU A 359 -11.27 5.25 -7.98
C LEU A 359 -10.05 4.53 -8.57
N GLY A 360 -10.27 3.75 -9.62
CA GLY A 360 -9.20 3.30 -10.52
C GLY A 360 -8.77 4.41 -11.48
N GLY A 361 -7.50 4.40 -11.89
CA GLY A 361 -6.94 5.35 -12.85
C GLY A 361 -6.83 6.78 -12.32
N GLY A 362 -6.74 6.96 -11.00
CA GLY A 362 -6.67 8.28 -10.36
C GLY A 362 -5.40 9.07 -10.71
N GLY A 363 -4.40 8.43 -11.34
CA GLY A 363 -3.24 9.12 -11.92
C GLY A 363 -3.62 10.19 -12.95
N VAL A 364 -4.77 10.04 -13.63
CA VAL A 364 -5.27 11.01 -14.63
C VAL A 364 -5.61 12.37 -14.03
N ILE A 365 -5.96 12.43 -12.74
CA ILE A 365 -6.22 13.70 -12.04
C ILE A 365 -4.94 14.54 -11.99
N GLY A 366 -3.80 13.90 -11.72
CA GLY A 366 -2.48 14.54 -11.77
C GLY A 366 -2.33 15.71 -10.81
N GLY A 367 -3.00 15.68 -9.65
CA GLY A 367 -2.97 16.76 -8.65
C GLY A 367 -3.80 17.99 -9.00
N ARG A 368 -4.45 18.03 -10.18
CA ARG A 368 -5.25 19.17 -10.60
C ARG A 368 -6.57 19.27 -9.83
N PRO A 369 -7.05 20.49 -9.53
CA PRO A 369 -8.40 20.68 -8.99
C PRO A 369 -9.46 20.03 -9.90
N LEU A 370 -10.47 19.39 -9.31
CA LEU A 370 -11.42 18.57 -10.05
C LEU A 370 -12.27 19.37 -11.05
N ASP A 371 -12.62 20.60 -10.71
CA ASP A 371 -13.35 21.54 -11.56
C ASP A 371 -12.61 21.87 -12.87
N THR A 372 -11.28 21.87 -12.86
CA THR A 372 -10.46 22.10 -14.06
C THR A 372 -10.44 20.91 -15.04
N LEU A 373 -10.93 19.74 -14.64
CA LEU A 373 -10.88 18.51 -15.45
C LEU A 373 -12.12 18.31 -16.35
N GLY A 374 -13.12 19.18 -16.23
CA GLY A 374 -14.34 19.16 -17.04
C GLY A 374 -15.11 17.84 -16.95
N GLY A 375 -15.74 17.43 -18.06
CA GLY A 375 -16.60 16.25 -18.12
C GLY A 375 -15.92 14.91 -17.77
N ARG A 376 -14.58 14.86 -17.76
CA ARG A 376 -13.79 13.65 -17.47
C ARG A 376 -13.96 13.13 -16.05
N VAL A 377 -14.34 14.00 -15.12
CA VAL A 377 -14.57 13.67 -13.70
C VAL A 377 -16.01 13.93 -13.26
N SER A 378 -16.94 14.05 -14.22
CA SER A 378 -18.36 14.38 -13.94
C SER A 378 -19.04 13.38 -13.00
N HIS A 379 -18.69 12.09 -13.10
CA HIS A 379 -19.18 11.07 -12.16
C HIS A 379 -18.65 11.29 -10.75
N GLN A 380 -17.36 11.61 -10.61
CA GLN A 380 -16.72 11.87 -9.32
C GLN A 380 -17.26 13.15 -8.69
N THR A 381 -17.37 14.25 -9.45
CA THR A 381 -17.94 15.52 -8.99
C THR A 381 -19.33 15.33 -8.41
N ALA A 382 -20.23 14.69 -9.16
CA ALA A 382 -21.60 14.50 -8.71
C ALA A 382 -21.74 13.46 -7.59
N ALA A 383 -20.84 12.47 -7.51
CA ALA A 383 -20.79 11.57 -6.37
C ALA A 383 -20.27 12.27 -5.11
N LEU A 384 -19.31 13.20 -5.24
CA LEU A 384 -18.84 14.02 -4.12
C LEU A 384 -19.94 14.97 -3.62
N ASP A 385 -20.74 15.54 -4.53
CA ASP A 385 -21.91 16.36 -4.14
C ASP A 385 -22.92 15.53 -3.33
N ALA A 386 -23.29 14.35 -3.84
CA ALA A 386 -24.20 13.44 -3.14
C ALA A 386 -23.64 12.94 -1.80
N ALA A 387 -22.36 12.58 -1.76
CA ALA A 387 -21.67 12.18 -0.52
C ALA A 387 -21.72 13.30 0.52
N ALA A 388 -21.51 14.56 0.11
CA ALA A 388 -21.58 15.69 1.01
C ALA A 388 -22.99 15.89 1.58
N ASP A 389 -24.05 15.70 0.78
CA ASP A 389 -25.44 15.73 1.26
C ASP A 389 -25.74 14.59 2.24
N GLU A 390 -25.29 13.37 1.93
CA GLU A 390 -25.46 12.19 2.78
C GLU A 390 -24.78 12.39 4.14
N LEU A 391 -23.52 12.82 4.14
CA LEU A 391 -22.73 13.07 5.36
C LEU A 391 -23.28 14.23 6.18
N ASP A 392 -23.79 15.28 5.52
CA ASP A 392 -24.43 16.40 6.20
C ASP A 392 -25.75 16.01 6.86
N ALA A 393 -26.46 15.02 6.32
CA ALA A 393 -27.61 14.41 6.98
C ALA A 393 -27.22 13.42 8.10
N GLY A 394 -25.92 13.21 8.34
CA GLY A 394 -25.38 12.20 9.27
C GLY A 394 -25.41 10.77 8.72
N ALA A 395 -25.88 10.57 7.49
CA ALA A 395 -25.93 9.28 6.84
C ALA A 395 -24.55 8.86 6.31
N PRO A 396 -24.26 7.56 6.20
CA PRO A 396 -23.09 7.10 5.48
C PRO A 396 -23.23 7.34 3.98
N VAL A 397 -22.09 7.47 3.30
CA VAL A 397 -22.03 7.48 1.84
C VAL A 397 -22.64 6.19 1.29
N SER A 398 -23.65 6.34 0.42
CA SER A 398 -24.43 5.20 -0.05
C SER A 398 -23.66 4.34 -1.07
N PRO A 399 -23.99 3.04 -1.21
CA PRO A 399 -23.40 2.20 -2.25
C PRO A 399 -23.59 2.75 -3.67
N ALA A 400 -24.71 3.44 -3.93
CA ALA A 400 -24.97 4.08 -5.22
C ALA A 400 -24.01 5.25 -5.47
N THR A 401 -23.73 6.06 -4.45
CA THR A 401 -22.75 7.15 -4.50
C THR A 401 -21.33 6.60 -4.73
N SER A 402 -20.91 5.58 -3.98
CA SER A 402 -19.62 4.90 -4.17
C SER A 402 -19.50 4.31 -5.58
N ALA A 403 -20.53 3.61 -6.06
CA ALA A 403 -20.55 3.03 -7.41
C ALA A 403 -20.48 4.09 -8.51
N ARG A 404 -21.11 5.25 -8.32
CA ARG A 404 -20.99 6.39 -9.23
C ARG A 404 -19.57 6.94 -9.23
N PHE A 405 -18.98 7.15 -8.05
CA PHE A 405 -17.62 7.66 -7.92
C PHE A 405 -16.57 6.75 -8.59
N ALA A 406 -16.79 5.43 -8.57
CA ALA A 406 -15.89 4.46 -9.18
C ALA A 406 -15.91 4.43 -10.72
N ARG A 407 -16.86 5.11 -11.39
CA ARG A 407 -16.99 5.08 -12.85
C ARG A 407 -15.89 5.89 -13.52
N THR A 408 -15.03 5.21 -14.25
CA THR A 408 -13.99 5.84 -15.06
C THR A 408 -14.54 6.29 -16.42
N PHE A 409 -13.98 7.39 -16.95
CA PHE A 409 -14.36 7.90 -18.27
C PHE A 409 -13.81 7.04 -19.42
N ILE A 410 -12.68 6.36 -19.21
CA ILE A 410 -12.05 5.49 -20.21
C ILE A 410 -11.95 4.04 -19.71
N GLY A 411 -12.13 3.09 -20.63
CA GLY A 411 -11.95 1.67 -20.35
C GLY A 411 -10.47 1.29 -20.18
N ALA A 412 -10.22 0.18 -19.48
CA ALA A 412 -8.87 -0.28 -19.11
C ALA A 412 -7.93 -0.46 -20.32
N GLY A 413 -8.43 -0.97 -21.45
CA GLY A 413 -7.63 -1.13 -22.67
C GLY A 413 -7.08 0.20 -23.21
N VAL A 414 -7.94 1.23 -23.29
CA VAL A 414 -7.54 2.59 -23.71
C VAL A 414 -6.60 3.22 -22.69
N TYR A 415 -6.88 3.03 -21.39
CA TYR A 415 -6.02 3.51 -20.31
C TYR A 415 -4.59 2.99 -20.45
N ARG A 416 -4.42 1.69 -20.70
CA ARG A 416 -3.09 1.07 -20.87
C ARG A 416 -2.31 1.69 -22.03
N VAL A 417 -2.94 1.82 -23.19
CA VAL A 417 -2.30 2.41 -24.39
C VAL A 417 -1.89 3.86 -24.13
N LEU A 418 -2.78 4.68 -23.57
CA LEU A 418 -2.48 6.07 -23.27
C LEU A 418 -1.38 6.23 -22.21
N GLY A 419 -1.34 5.33 -21.22
CA GLY A 419 -0.29 5.31 -20.21
C GLY A 419 1.08 4.96 -20.79
N ASP A 420 1.17 3.91 -21.61
CA ASP A 420 2.42 3.51 -22.27
C ASP A 420 2.96 4.64 -23.17
N LEU A 421 2.08 5.27 -23.97
CA LEU A 421 2.43 6.42 -24.79
C LEU A 421 2.84 7.64 -23.95
N GLY A 422 2.17 7.85 -22.81
CA GLY A 422 2.50 8.90 -21.86
C GLY A 422 3.93 8.80 -21.34
N TRP A 423 4.38 7.60 -21.00
CA TRP A 423 5.76 7.35 -20.58
C TRP A 423 6.77 7.67 -21.69
N ILE A 424 6.52 7.18 -22.91
CA ILE A 424 7.38 7.47 -24.08
C ILE A 424 7.46 8.99 -24.32
N GLY A 425 6.34 9.70 -24.22
CA GLY A 425 6.30 11.15 -24.38
C GLY A 425 7.02 11.94 -23.27
N ILE A 426 7.10 11.42 -22.04
CA ILE A 426 7.93 12.01 -20.97
C ILE A 426 9.41 11.83 -21.31
N GLU A 427 9.80 10.62 -21.71
CA GLU A 427 11.18 10.27 -22.03
C GLU A 427 11.74 11.12 -23.19
N ILE A 428 10.96 11.27 -24.28
CA ILE A 428 11.32 12.14 -25.41
C ILE A 428 11.55 13.60 -24.96
N ARG A 429 10.70 14.12 -24.06
CA ARG A 429 10.86 15.49 -23.53
C ARG A 429 12.09 15.64 -22.64
N HIS A 430 12.56 14.56 -22.01
CA HIS A 430 13.77 14.55 -21.19
C HIS A 430 15.04 14.34 -22.03
N GLY A 431 14.94 14.26 -23.36
CA GLY A 431 16.09 14.14 -24.27
C GLY A 431 16.77 12.78 -24.24
N SER A 432 16.06 11.75 -23.78
CA SER A 432 16.55 10.37 -23.73
C SER A 432 15.60 9.47 -24.51
N LEU A 433 16.09 8.32 -24.97
CA LEU A 433 15.28 7.31 -25.69
C LEU A 433 15.37 5.91 -25.07
N THR A 434 16.15 5.73 -24.00
CA THR A 434 16.46 4.39 -23.47
C THR A 434 16.27 4.25 -21.97
N LYS A 435 16.10 5.35 -21.20
CA LYS A 435 16.07 5.27 -19.72
C LYS A 435 14.92 4.41 -19.21
N LEU A 436 13.74 4.49 -19.82
CA LEU A 436 12.59 3.65 -19.44
C LEU A 436 12.86 2.13 -19.50
N TRP A 437 13.84 1.71 -20.31
CA TRP A 437 14.23 0.31 -20.51
C TRP A 437 15.51 -0.10 -19.77
N GLN A 438 16.21 0.83 -19.12
CA GLN A 438 17.45 0.51 -18.42
C GLN A 438 17.24 -0.47 -17.26
N ARG A 439 18.18 -1.39 -17.08
CA ARG A 439 18.14 -2.44 -16.06
C ARG A 439 19.41 -2.31 -15.20
N PRO A 440 19.44 -1.37 -14.23
CA PRO A 440 20.67 -1.03 -13.49
C PRO A 440 21.18 -2.15 -12.58
N PHE A 441 20.40 -3.21 -12.37
CA PHE A 441 20.75 -4.35 -11.52
C PHE A 441 20.92 -5.65 -12.32
N ASP A 442 21.17 -5.59 -13.64
CA ASP A 442 21.43 -6.79 -14.44
C ASP A 442 22.65 -7.59 -13.95
N ASP A 443 23.62 -6.91 -13.33
CA ASP A 443 24.77 -7.53 -12.68
C ASP A 443 24.39 -8.38 -11.46
N ALA A 444 23.33 -7.99 -10.75
CA ALA A 444 22.78 -8.75 -9.63
C ALA A 444 21.77 -9.80 -10.09
N ALA A 445 20.95 -9.51 -11.09
CA ALA A 445 19.87 -10.40 -11.57
C ALA A 445 20.35 -11.59 -12.45
N GLY A 446 21.64 -11.62 -12.78
CA GLY A 446 22.32 -12.56 -13.69
C GLY A 446 22.44 -13.99 -13.22
#